data_AF-A0A8T2YS68-F1
#
_entry.id   AF-A0A8T2YS68-F1
#
_cell.length_a   1.000
_cell.length_b   1.000
_cell.length_c   1.000
_cell.angle_alpha   90.00
_cell.angle_beta   90.00
_cell.angle_gamma   90.00
#
_symmetry.space_group_name_H-M   'P 1'
#
loop_
_entity.id
_entity.type
_entity.pdbx_description
1 polymer ?
#
loop_
_entity_poly.entity_id
_entity_poly.type
_entity_poly.pdbx_seq_one_letter_code
_entity_poly.pdbx_strand_id
1 'polypeptide(L)'
;MTDITSHSKIERFQGFPGLNSVVNPYLSLCRHARIFNSHTHIGFMTDITSHSKIERFQGFPGLNSVVNPYLSFYRLPISRRNMSSPPTSVLKGQTALPTDKVQQIGLLDAVNDKYGGVVVDMKEPMDSHIYVPLLRASISQWRQQGKKGVWIKLPIQQANLVEPTVKEGFRYHHAESNYLMLVYWIPDSPDTLPANASHIVGIGAFVMNNKREVLVVKEKHGYFEGKDAWKFPTGVVNQGEDICAAAIREVKEETGIDTEFMEILAFSQTHQQFLGKSDLFFVCMLQPLSFDITKQDSEIKAAQWIPIDEYVNQTYNREHKPFEYVAKICLTKSQSNYGGFSAVHTLTSSGKQPYLYFNGQDFKP
;
A
#
# COMPACT_ATOMS: atom_id res chain seq x y z
N MET A 1 62.50 -35.10 30.26
CA MET A 1 61.25 -35.55 30.88
C MET A 1 60.27 -34.38 30.77
N THR A 2 59.68 -34.18 29.59
CA THR A 2 58.32 -34.61 29.23
C THR A 2 57.27 -34.09 30.20
N ASP A 3 56.56 -33.04 29.81
CA ASP A 3 55.12 -33.22 29.61
C ASP A 3 54.58 -32.30 28.51
N ILE A 4 53.74 -32.92 27.68
CA ILE A 4 53.04 -32.39 26.52
C ILE A 4 51.58 -32.23 26.96
N THR A 5 50.98 -31.05 26.78
CA THR A 5 49.52 -30.98 26.60
C THR A 5 49.19 -29.96 25.51
N SER A 6 48.77 -30.51 24.38
CA SER A 6 48.06 -29.86 23.29
C SER A 6 46.65 -29.51 23.75
N HIS A 7 46.08 -28.39 23.33
CA HIS A 7 44.64 -28.27 23.10
C HIS A 7 44.33 -27.29 21.96
N SER A 8 43.39 -27.75 21.15
CA SER A 8 42.98 -27.36 19.81
C SER A 8 42.36 -25.96 19.69
N LYS A 9 42.77 -25.23 18.64
CA LYS A 9 41.99 -24.13 18.06
C LYS A 9 40.63 -24.67 17.58
N ILE A 10 39.55 -24.08 18.09
CA ILE A 10 38.22 -24.19 17.50
C ILE A 10 37.88 -22.79 16.98
N GLU A 11 37.99 -22.60 15.66
CA GLU A 11 37.35 -21.51 14.94
C GLU A 11 35.84 -21.77 14.96
N ARG A 12 35.06 -20.87 15.57
CA ARG A 12 33.60 -20.83 15.36
C ARG A 12 33.26 -19.68 14.43
N PHE A 13 32.72 -20.09 13.29
CA PHE A 13 32.13 -19.29 12.24
C PHE A 13 31.18 -18.23 12.78
N GLN A 14 31.27 -17.04 12.17
CA GLN A 14 30.33 -15.94 12.30
C GLN A 14 28.91 -16.44 11.95
N GLY A 15 28.02 -16.40 12.94
CA GLY A 15 26.59 -16.50 12.70
C GLY A 15 26.11 -15.24 11.99
N PHE A 16 25.40 -15.42 10.88
CA PHE A 16 24.65 -14.37 10.21
C PHE A 16 23.72 -13.68 11.22
N PRO A 17 23.79 -12.35 11.43
CA PRO A 17 22.74 -11.66 12.15
C PRO A 17 21.48 -11.71 11.28
N GLY A 18 20.44 -12.34 11.84
CA GLY A 18 19.12 -12.47 11.25
C GLY A 18 18.51 -11.11 10.91
N LEU A 19 17.49 -11.16 10.06
CA LEU A 19 16.61 -10.05 9.70
C LEU A 19 16.16 -9.29 10.94
N ASN A 20 16.86 -8.22 11.29
CA ASN A 20 16.24 -7.11 11.97
C ASN A 20 15.38 -6.43 10.91
N SER A 21 14.06 -6.56 11.03
CA SER A 21 13.13 -5.68 10.33
C SER A 21 13.55 -4.25 10.66
N VAL A 22 14.18 -3.57 9.71
CA VAL A 22 14.48 -2.15 9.80
C VAL A 22 13.13 -1.46 9.69
N VAL A 23 12.41 -1.33 10.80
CA VAL A 23 11.26 -0.44 10.87
C VAL A 23 11.84 0.96 10.76
N ASN A 24 11.49 1.68 9.70
CA ASN A 24 11.82 3.08 9.56
C ASN A 24 11.10 3.86 10.68
N PRO A 25 11.80 4.44 11.67
CA PRO A 25 11.18 5.31 12.68
C PRO A 25 10.34 6.45 12.11
N TYR A 26 10.59 6.91 10.87
CA TYR A 26 9.74 7.91 10.23
C TYR A 26 8.32 7.39 9.89
N LEU A 27 8.11 6.07 9.89
CA LEU A 27 6.84 5.39 9.62
C LEU A 27 6.07 4.98 10.89
N SER A 28 6.37 5.56 12.05
CA SER A 28 5.46 5.49 13.19
C SER A 28 4.02 5.92 12.84
N LEU A 29 3.87 6.68 11.76
CA LEU A 29 2.61 7.19 11.24
C LEU A 29 2.04 6.31 10.13
N CYS A 30 1.58 5.12 10.50
CA CYS A 30 0.26 4.75 10.01
C CYS A 30 -0.73 5.45 10.93
N ARG A 31 -1.30 6.58 10.46
CA ARG A 31 -2.58 7.07 10.99
C ARG A 31 -3.44 5.85 11.26
N HIS A 32 -3.83 5.66 12.51
CA HIS A 32 -4.69 4.59 13.01
C HIS A 32 -5.40 3.87 11.86
N ALA A 33 -5.03 2.61 11.61
CA ALA A 33 -5.92 1.69 10.94
C ALA A 33 -7.24 1.74 11.75
N ARG A 34 -8.22 2.53 11.28
CA ARG A 34 -9.58 2.49 11.79
C ARG A 34 -10.15 1.14 11.36
N ILE A 35 -9.80 0.10 12.10
CA ILE A 35 -10.59 -1.11 12.15
C ILE A 35 -11.89 -0.66 12.82
N PHE A 36 -12.95 -0.57 12.03
CA PHE A 36 -14.32 -0.49 12.52
C PHE A 36 -14.56 -1.72 13.40
N ASN A 37 -14.41 -1.60 14.72
CA ASN A 37 -15.09 -2.48 15.65
C ASN A 37 -16.50 -1.93 15.83
N SER A 38 -17.41 -2.38 14.97
CA SER A 38 -18.83 -2.33 15.30
C SER A 38 -19.06 -3.26 16.48
N HIS A 39 -19.28 -2.67 17.66
CA HIS A 39 -19.79 -3.40 18.82
C HIS A 39 -21.16 -4.00 18.49
N THR A 40 -21.19 -5.28 18.17
CA THR A 40 -22.36 -6.13 18.40
C THR A 40 -22.04 -7.06 19.55
N HIS A 41 -22.66 -6.75 20.69
CA HIS A 41 -22.73 -7.61 21.86
C HIS A 41 -23.34 -8.96 21.51
N ILE A 42 -22.54 -10.04 21.62
CA ILE A 42 -23.05 -11.38 21.91
C ILE A 42 -22.13 -11.93 22.99
N GLY A 43 -22.64 -12.02 24.22
CA GLY A 43 -21.92 -12.57 25.36
C GLY A 43 -22.01 -14.09 25.40
N PHE A 44 -20.93 -14.72 25.86
CA PHE A 44 -20.98 -16.02 26.55
C PHE A 44 -19.80 -16.13 27.54
N MET A 45 -20.16 -15.97 28.81
CA MET A 45 -19.83 -16.77 30.00
C MET A 45 -18.56 -17.68 30.00
N THR A 46 -17.58 -17.24 30.80
CA THR A 46 -16.75 -17.92 31.83
C THR A 46 -16.24 -19.37 31.70
N ASP A 47 -14.94 -19.47 32.02
CA ASP A 47 -14.18 -20.51 32.75
C ASP A 47 -13.86 -21.87 32.09
N ILE A 48 -12.55 -22.19 32.02
CA ILE A 48 -11.86 -23.16 32.91
C ILE A 48 -10.37 -23.25 32.52
N THR A 49 -9.50 -23.17 33.53
CA THR A 49 -8.07 -23.51 33.55
C THR A 49 -7.83 -25.02 33.60
N SER A 50 -6.81 -25.55 32.88
CA SER A 50 -5.92 -26.61 33.42
C SER A 50 -4.70 -26.90 32.55
N HIS A 51 -3.55 -27.02 33.21
CA HIS A 51 -2.26 -27.54 32.72
C HIS A 51 -2.29 -29.03 32.33
N SER A 52 -1.49 -29.43 31.34
CA SER A 52 -0.70 -30.68 31.43
C SER A 52 0.44 -30.76 30.39
N LYS A 53 1.50 -31.45 30.82
CA LYS A 53 2.85 -31.63 30.27
C LYS A 53 2.96 -32.36 28.92
N ILE A 54 3.99 -31.94 28.17
CA ILE A 54 5.06 -32.67 27.45
C ILE A 54 4.95 -34.22 27.42
N GLU A 55 4.97 -34.79 26.22
CA GLU A 55 5.76 -35.98 25.88
C GLU A 55 6.40 -35.84 24.48
N ARG A 56 7.66 -36.25 24.38
CA ARG A 56 8.46 -36.38 23.15
C ARG A 56 8.36 -37.83 22.64
N PHE A 57 8.26 -38.02 21.33
CA PHE A 57 8.73 -39.24 20.67
C PHE A 57 9.53 -38.87 19.40
N GLN A 58 10.67 -39.56 19.23
CA GLN A 58 11.64 -39.42 18.14
C GLN A 58 11.31 -40.38 16.98
N GLY A 59 11.69 -40.03 15.74
CA GLY A 59 11.94 -41.00 14.65
C GLY A 59 11.54 -40.56 13.23
N PHE A 60 12.54 -40.17 12.42
CA PHE A 60 12.56 -39.86 10.96
C PHE A 60 12.47 -41.13 10.06
N PRO A 61 12.57 -41.11 8.69
CA PRO A 61 12.36 -40.07 7.64
C PRO A 61 11.54 -40.56 6.40
N GLY A 62 11.26 -39.68 5.41
CA GLY A 62 11.27 -40.09 3.97
C GLY A 62 10.13 -39.66 3.02
N LEU A 63 10.47 -38.75 2.10
CA LEU A 63 10.05 -38.54 0.69
C LEU A 63 8.57 -38.58 0.22
N ASN A 64 8.16 -37.41 -0.30
CA ASN A 64 7.64 -37.11 -1.65
C ASN A 64 6.65 -38.03 -2.39
N SER A 65 5.49 -37.40 -2.67
CA SER A 65 4.80 -37.29 -3.97
C SER A 65 3.81 -38.37 -4.44
N VAL A 66 2.70 -37.83 -4.99
CA VAL A 66 1.64 -38.46 -5.83
C VAL A 66 0.75 -39.43 -5.03
N VAL A 67 -0.60 -39.37 -5.00
CA VAL A 67 -1.60 -39.31 -6.08
C VAL A 67 -2.97 -38.94 -5.44
N ASN A 68 -3.80 -38.17 -6.14
CA ASN A 68 -5.24 -38.03 -5.90
C ASN A 68 -5.96 -39.28 -6.43
N PRO A 69 -6.78 -39.98 -5.64
CA PRO A 69 -8.19 -40.05 -6.00
C PRO A 69 -9.12 -40.18 -4.78
N TYR A 70 -10.38 -39.76 -4.87
CA TYR A 70 -11.56 -40.56 -4.49
C TYR A 70 -12.84 -39.79 -4.81
N LEU A 71 -13.47 -40.18 -5.93
CA LEU A 71 -14.93 -40.17 -6.08
C LEU A 71 -15.47 -41.33 -5.24
N SER A 72 -16.44 -41.07 -4.36
CA SER A 72 -17.32 -42.12 -3.86
C SER A 72 -18.77 -41.67 -3.86
N PHE A 73 -19.57 -42.55 -4.42
CA PHE A 73 -21.01 -42.51 -4.57
C PHE A 73 -21.68 -42.77 -3.23
N TYR A 74 -22.76 -42.03 -2.94
CA TYR A 74 -23.86 -42.57 -2.14
C TYR A 74 -25.18 -42.36 -2.88
N ARG A 75 -25.93 -43.46 -2.97
CA ARG A 75 -27.19 -43.62 -3.69
C ARG A 75 -28.26 -44.02 -2.68
N LEU A 76 -29.50 -43.62 -2.98
CA LEU A 76 -30.83 -44.12 -2.56
C LEU A 76 -31.55 -43.36 -1.41
N PRO A 77 -32.90 -43.40 -1.34
CA PRO A 77 -33.87 -44.02 -2.27
C PRO A 77 -34.99 -43.09 -2.79
N ILE A 78 -35.63 -43.64 -3.82
CA ILE A 78 -36.82 -43.22 -4.55
C ILE A 78 -38.08 -43.31 -3.66
N SER A 79 -39.00 -42.35 -3.79
CA SER A 79 -40.43 -42.57 -3.49
C SER A 79 -41.26 -42.31 -4.74
N ARG A 80 -41.97 -43.35 -5.18
CA ARG A 80 -42.92 -43.36 -6.30
C ARG A 80 -44.29 -42.85 -5.82
N ARG A 81 -44.91 -41.96 -6.57
CA ARG A 81 -46.38 -41.95 -6.76
C ARG A 81 -46.70 -41.74 -8.23
N ASN A 82 -47.33 -42.75 -8.83
CA ASN A 82 -48.04 -42.66 -10.10
C ASN A 82 -49.41 -42.02 -9.89
N MET A 83 -49.99 -41.44 -10.96
CA MET A 83 -51.41 -41.40 -11.38
C MET A 83 -51.49 -40.34 -12.50
N SER A 84 -51.50 -40.73 -13.78
CA SER A 84 -52.66 -41.07 -14.63
C SER A 84 -53.05 -39.94 -15.61
N SER A 85 -52.76 -40.11 -16.91
CA SER A 85 -53.37 -39.42 -18.07
C SER A 85 -54.66 -40.18 -18.49
N PRO A 86 -55.59 -39.71 -19.37
CA PRO A 86 -55.40 -39.09 -20.71
C PRO A 86 -56.55 -38.08 -21.10
N PRO A 87 -56.87 -37.68 -22.37
CA PRO A 87 -56.26 -38.00 -23.67
C PRO A 87 -55.98 -36.81 -24.64
N THR A 88 -55.31 -37.23 -25.71
CA THR A 88 -54.87 -36.63 -26.97
C THR A 88 -55.93 -35.81 -27.74
N SER A 89 -55.51 -34.70 -28.34
CA SER A 89 -56.01 -34.29 -29.67
C SER A 89 -54.84 -33.93 -30.58
N VAL A 90 -54.84 -34.56 -31.74
CA VAL A 90 -53.89 -34.40 -32.85
C VAL A 90 -54.46 -33.33 -33.78
N LEU A 91 -53.69 -32.28 -34.06
CA LEU A 91 -53.83 -31.53 -35.30
C LEU A 91 -52.42 -31.21 -35.84
N LYS A 92 -52.15 -31.79 -37.02
CA LYS A 92 -50.96 -31.57 -37.83
C LYS A 92 -50.88 -30.11 -38.26
N GLY A 93 -49.72 -29.50 -38.06
CA GLY A 93 -49.33 -28.23 -38.66
C GLY A 93 -47.81 -28.13 -38.63
N GLN A 94 -47.14 -28.79 -39.56
CA GLN A 94 -45.73 -28.51 -39.84
C GLN A 94 -45.66 -27.14 -40.52
N THR A 95 -44.97 -26.20 -39.90
CA THR A 95 -44.24 -25.14 -40.62
C THR A 95 -43.05 -24.71 -39.77
N ALA A 96 -41.88 -24.78 -40.41
CA ALA A 96 -40.52 -24.47 -40.00
C ALA A 96 -40.29 -23.73 -38.67
N LEU A 97 -39.43 -24.32 -37.84
CA LEU A 97 -38.66 -23.62 -36.81
C LEU A 97 -37.87 -22.46 -37.47
N PRO A 98 -37.89 -21.23 -36.93
CA PRO A 98 -36.95 -20.21 -37.34
C PRO A 98 -35.56 -20.59 -36.85
N THR A 99 -34.70 -20.84 -37.82
CA THR A 99 -33.24 -20.89 -37.72
C THR A 99 -32.66 -19.65 -37.06
N ASP A 100 -31.68 -19.88 -36.18
CA ASP A 100 -30.58 -18.99 -35.81
C ASP A 100 -30.89 -17.49 -35.65
N LYS A 101 -31.41 -17.12 -34.47
CA LYS A 101 -31.02 -15.85 -33.86
C LYS A 101 -29.69 -16.05 -33.17
N VAL A 102 -28.59 -15.90 -33.91
CA VAL A 102 -27.31 -15.56 -33.30
C VAL A 102 -27.54 -14.25 -32.55
N GLN A 103 -27.73 -14.35 -31.24
CA GLN A 103 -27.72 -13.19 -30.37
C GLN A 103 -26.36 -12.54 -30.60
N GLN A 104 -26.32 -11.36 -31.25
CA GLN A 104 -25.08 -10.60 -31.35
C GLN A 104 -24.55 -10.48 -29.93
N ILE A 105 -23.45 -11.18 -29.66
CA ILE A 105 -22.83 -11.13 -28.34
C ILE A 105 -22.38 -9.70 -28.17
N GLY A 106 -23.00 -8.98 -27.24
CA GLY A 106 -22.59 -7.62 -26.92
C GLY A 106 -21.12 -7.58 -26.54
N LEU A 107 -20.52 -6.40 -26.61
CA LEU A 107 -19.16 -6.19 -26.15
C LEU A 107 -19.20 -5.25 -24.95
N LEU A 108 -18.19 -5.32 -24.11
CA LEU A 108 -18.01 -4.34 -23.04
C LEU A 108 -17.62 -2.99 -23.64
N ASP A 109 -18.28 -1.93 -23.17
CA ASP A 109 -17.90 -0.57 -23.52
C ASP A 109 -16.51 -0.26 -22.98
N ALA A 110 -15.61 0.18 -23.87
CA ALA A 110 -14.22 0.43 -23.53
C ALA A 110 -13.66 1.66 -24.25
N VAL A 111 -12.71 2.33 -23.60
CA VAL A 111 -11.98 3.48 -24.15
C VAL A 111 -10.54 3.05 -24.43
N ASN A 112 -10.01 3.42 -25.60
CA ASN A 112 -8.61 3.16 -25.93
C ASN A 112 -7.68 4.03 -25.09
N ASP A 113 -6.61 3.43 -24.55
CA ASP A 113 -5.51 4.19 -23.96
C ASP A 113 -4.49 4.64 -25.03
N LYS A 114 -3.50 5.44 -24.62
CA LYS A 114 -2.47 5.98 -25.50
C LYS A 114 -1.38 4.98 -25.90
N TYR A 115 -1.38 3.78 -25.32
CA TYR A 115 -0.34 2.76 -25.43
C TYR A 115 -0.83 1.47 -26.12
N GLY A 116 -2.00 1.52 -26.75
CA GLY A 116 -2.58 0.40 -27.49
C GLY A 116 -3.34 -0.60 -26.60
N GLY A 117 -3.70 -0.21 -25.37
CA GLY A 117 -4.61 -0.93 -24.51
C GLY A 117 -6.04 -0.37 -24.51
N VAL A 118 -6.87 -0.92 -23.64
CA VAL A 118 -8.28 -0.56 -23.47
C VAL A 118 -8.64 -0.49 -21.98
N VAL A 119 -9.55 0.42 -21.64
CA VAL A 119 -10.07 0.61 -20.27
C VAL A 119 -11.58 0.43 -20.28
N VAL A 120 -12.06 -0.51 -19.48
CA VAL A 120 -13.47 -0.76 -19.19
C VAL A 120 -13.80 -0.15 -17.83
N ASP A 121 -14.81 0.72 -17.80
CA ASP A 121 -15.34 1.30 -16.56
C ASP A 121 -16.74 0.75 -16.33
N MET A 122 -16.86 -0.19 -15.39
CA MET A 122 -18.15 -0.82 -15.09
C MET A 122 -18.99 0.13 -14.26
N LYS A 123 -20.15 0.54 -14.79
CA LYS A 123 -21.04 1.53 -14.14
C LYS A 123 -22.33 0.89 -13.66
N GLU A 124 -23.01 0.18 -14.56
CA GLU A 124 -24.30 -0.43 -14.29
C GLU A 124 -24.15 -1.82 -13.66
N PRO A 125 -24.97 -2.18 -12.64
CA PRO A 125 -24.96 -3.51 -12.06
C PRO A 125 -25.15 -4.59 -13.13
N MET A 126 -24.33 -5.63 -13.09
CA MET A 126 -24.38 -6.72 -14.05
C MET A 126 -24.28 -8.07 -13.35
N ASP A 127 -25.07 -9.03 -13.82
CA ASP A 127 -24.97 -10.41 -13.37
C ASP A 127 -23.72 -11.09 -13.97
N SER A 128 -23.03 -11.91 -13.18
CA SER A 128 -21.79 -12.56 -13.61
C SER A 128 -21.98 -13.52 -14.80
N HIS A 129 -23.15 -14.16 -14.93
CA HIS A 129 -23.46 -15.05 -16.05
C HIS A 129 -23.62 -14.30 -17.37
N ILE A 130 -23.99 -13.02 -17.32
CA ILE A 130 -24.03 -12.14 -18.50
C ILE A 130 -22.65 -11.55 -18.76
N TYR A 131 -21.98 -11.08 -17.71
CA TYR A 131 -20.68 -10.44 -17.79
C TYR A 131 -19.59 -11.32 -18.42
N VAL A 132 -19.49 -12.58 -18.00
CA VAL A 132 -18.39 -13.47 -18.45
C VAL A 132 -18.41 -13.71 -19.97
N PRO A 133 -19.54 -14.07 -20.62
CA PRO A 133 -19.61 -14.14 -22.07
C PRO A 133 -19.22 -12.83 -22.78
N LEU A 134 -19.65 -11.67 -22.28
CA LEU A 134 -19.31 -10.36 -22.85
C LEU A 134 -17.80 -10.10 -22.73
N LEU A 135 -17.21 -10.37 -21.56
CA LEU A 135 -15.78 -10.21 -21.32
C LEU A 135 -14.95 -11.08 -22.28
N ARG A 136 -15.30 -12.36 -22.43
CA ARG A 136 -14.63 -13.29 -23.35
C ARG A 136 -14.72 -12.84 -24.81
N ALA A 137 -15.90 -12.41 -25.25
CA ALA A 137 -16.09 -11.88 -26.61
C ALA A 137 -15.28 -10.61 -26.83
N SER A 138 -15.25 -9.71 -25.84
CA SER A 138 -14.47 -8.47 -25.88
C SER A 138 -12.98 -8.72 -25.97
N ILE A 139 -12.44 -9.63 -25.15
CA ILE A 139 -11.02 -10.03 -25.20
C ILE A 139 -10.66 -10.61 -26.57
N SER A 140 -11.52 -11.47 -27.13
CA SER A 140 -11.30 -12.06 -28.47
C SER A 140 -11.22 -10.97 -29.54
N GLN A 141 -12.13 -10.00 -29.51
CA GLN A 141 -12.11 -8.87 -30.44
C GLN A 141 -10.86 -8.00 -30.24
N TRP A 142 -10.52 -7.63 -29.00
CA TRP A 142 -9.35 -6.81 -28.71
C TRP A 142 -8.06 -7.49 -29.15
N ARG A 143 -7.98 -8.83 -29.02
CA ARG A 143 -6.86 -9.62 -29.56
C ARG A 143 -6.75 -9.49 -31.08
N GLN A 144 -7.86 -9.59 -31.81
CA GLN A 144 -7.86 -9.41 -33.28
C GLN A 144 -7.48 -7.98 -33.69
N GLN A 145 -7.82 -7.00 -32.86
CA GLN A 145 -7.45 -5.59 -33.07
C GLN A 145 -6.00 -5.26 -32.66
N GLY A 146 -5.23 -6.24 -32.19
CA GLY A 146 -3.85 -6.04 -31.74
C GLY A 146 -3.75 -5.20 -30.46
N LYS A 147 -4.80 -5.17 -29.63
CA LYS A 147 -4.76 -4.53 -28.31
C LYS A 147 -3.86 -5.30 -27.36
N LYS A 148 -3.28 -4.58 -26.41
CA LYS A 148 -2.32 -5.12 -25.45
C LYS A 148 -2.92 -5.26 -24.05
N GLY A 149 -2.84 -4.20 -23.26
CA GLY A 149 -3.36 -4.16 -21.89
C GLY A 149 -4.88 -3.97 -21.86
N VAL A 150 -5.56 -4.76 -21.05
CA VAL A 150 -6.97 -4.56 -20.70
C VAL A 150 -7.03 -4.16 -19.23
N TRP A 151 -7.67 -3.02 -18.96
CA TRP A 151 -7.91 -2.52 -17.62
C TRP A 151 -9.41 -2.59 -17.33
N ILE A 152 -9.79 -3.17 -16.19
CA ILE A 152 -11.19 -3.22 -15.75
C ILE A 152 -11.29 -2.56 -14.39
N LYS A 153 -12.03 -1.45 -14.35
CA LYS A 153 -12.40 -0.77 -13.12
C LYS A 153 -13.74 -1.31 -12.63
N LEU A 154 -13.73 -1.97 -11.48
CA LEU A 154 -14.92 -2.50 -10.82
C LEU A 154 -15.24 -1.66 -9.58
N PRO A 155 -16.35 -0.90 -9.55
CA PRO A 155 -16.84 -0.27 -8.32
C PRO A 155 -17.13 -1.32 -7.24
N ILE A 156 -17.03 -0.92 -5.97
CA ILE A 156 -17.28 -1.82 -4.82
C ILE A 156 -18.68 -2.45 -4.86
N GLN A 157 -19.67 -1.77 -5.45
CA GLN A 157 -21.04 -2.29 -5.64
C GLN A 157 -21.11 -3.45 -6.62
N GLN A 158 -20.08 -3.65 -7.45
CA GLN A 158 -19.96 -4.74 -8.43
C GLN A 158 -18.93 -5.79 -8.00
N ALA A 159 -18.73 -5.96 -6.69
CA ALA A 159 -17.83 -6.98 -6.14
C ALA A 159 -18.16 -8.40 -6.62
N ASN A 160 -19.41 -8.67 -7.00
CA ASN A 160 -19.86 -9.93 -7.60
C ASN A 160 -19.13 -10.28 -8.92
N LEU A 161 -18.50 -9.30 -9.59
CA LEU A 161 -17.76 -9.51 -10.84
C LEU A 161 -16.26 -9.77 -10.63
N VAL A 162 -15.74 -9.60 -9.41
CA VAL A 162 -14.30 -9.75 -9.13
C VAL A 162 -13.81 -11.16 -9.39
N GLU A 163 -14.41 -12.16 -8.73
CA GLU A 163 -14.02 -13.57 -8.91
C GLU A 163 -14.18 -14.03 -10.38
N PRO A 164 -15.31 -13.78 -11.06
CA PRO A 164 -15.43 -14.08 -12.48
C PRO A 164 -14.32 -13.46 -13.35
N THR A 165 -13.96 -12.20 -13.09
CA THR A 165 -12.90 -11.51 -13.86
C THR A 165 -11.53 -12.17 -13.64
N VAL A 166 -11.21 -12.54 -12.40
CA VAL A 166 -9.95 -13.24 -12.08
C VAL A 166 -9.89 -14.62 -12.75
N LYS A 167 -11.01 -15.35 -12.81
CA LYS A 167 -11.08 -16.65 -13.51
C LYS A 167 -10.80 -16.55 -15.01
N GLU A 168 -11.03 -15.39 -15.62
CA GLU A 168 -10.64 -15.10 -17.01
C GLU A 168 -9.17 -14.67 -17.17
N GLY A 169 -8.36 -14.77 -16.11
CA GLY A 169 -6.91 -14.53 -16.14
C GLY A 169 -6.49 -13.13 -15.74
N PHE A 170 -7.43 -12.27 -15.34
CA PHE A 170 -7.07 -10.95 -14.81
C PHE A 170 -6.42 -11.07 -13.44
N ARG A 171 -5.50 -10.15 -13.17
CA ARG A 171 -4.87 -9.97 -11.86
C ARG A 171 -5.19 -8.60 -11.29
N TYR A 172 -5.08 -8.47 -9.97
CA TYR A 172 -5.23 -7.18 -9.32
C TYR A 172 -4.05 -6.27 -9.67
N HIS A 173 -4.36 -5.00 -9.93
CA HIS A 173 -3.34 -3.96 -10.06
C HIS A 173 -3.33 -3.07 -8.84
N HIS A 174 -4.43 -2.37 -8.56
CA HIS A 174 -4.56 -1.48 -7.40
C HIS A 174 -6.02 -1.41 -6.95
N ALA A 175 -6.25 -0.89 -5.76
CA ALA A 175 -7.57 -0.62 -5.23
C ALA A 175 -7.59 0.78 -4.62
N GLU A 176 -8.75 1.42 -4.74
CA GLU A 176 -9.12 2.59 -3.94
C GLU A 176 -10.28 2.19 -3.03
N SER A 177 -10.67 3.08 -2.11
CA SER A 177 -11.75 2.81 -1.15
C SER A 177 -13.09 2.40 -1.81
N ASN A 178 -13.31 2.78 -3.07
CA ASN A 178 -14.57 2.58 -3.78
C ASN A 178 -14.46 1.73 -5.06
N TYR A 179 -13.26 1.27 -5.46
CA TYR A 179 -13.12 0.41 -6.63
C TYR A 179 -11.87 -0.48 -6.59
N LEU A 180 -11.91 -1.58 -7.34
CA LEU A 180 -10.77 -2.44 -7.65
C LEU A 180 -10.41 -2.30 -9.13
N MET A 181 -9.12 -2.10 -9.42
CA MET A 181 -8.58 -2.13 -10.78
C MET A 181 -7.93 -3.48 -11.05
N LEU A 182 -8.41 -4.16 -12.09
CA LEU A 182 -7.84 -5.42 -12.59
C LEU A 182 -7.21 -5.21 -13.95
N VAL A 183 -6.18 -6.00 -14.24
CA VAL A 183 -5.46 -5.95 -15.51
C VAL A 183 -5.26 -7.33 -16.13
N TYR A 184 -5.26 -7.36 -17.45
CA TYR A 184 -4.92 -8.52 -18.25
C TYR A 184 -4.04 -8.11 -19.43
N TRP A 185 -3.01 -8.89 -19.73
CA TRP A 185 -2.14 -8.68 -20.88
C TRP A 185 -2.50 -9.71 -21.95
N ILE A 186 -3.02 -9.23 -23.08
CA ILE A 186 -3.50 -10.09 -24.18
C ILE A 186 -2.35 -10.81 -24.92
N PRO A 187 -1.21 -10.16 -25.25
CA PRO A 187 -0.16 -10.78 -26.04
C PRO A 187 0.63 -11.84 -25.28
N ASP A 188 1.24 -12.78 -26.02
CA ASP A 188 2.22 -13.73 -25.47
C ASP A 188 3.61 -13.08 -25.22
N SER A 189 3.79 -11.83 -25.66
CA SER A 189 5.00 -11.07 -25.38
C SER A 189 5.14 -10.75 -23.89
N PRO A 190 6.33 -10.41 -23.39
CA PRO A 190 6.51 -9.95 -22.02
C PRO A 190 5.50 -8.85 -21.66
N ASP A 191 4.93 -8.96 -20.47
CA ASP A 191 3.96 -8.00 -19.95
C ASP A 191 4.67 -6.68 -19.62
N THR A 192 4.24 -5.59 -20.27
CA THR A 192 4.82 -4.26 -20.07
C THR A 192 3.90 -3.31 -19.32
N LEU A 193 2.84 -3.83 -18.68
CA LEU A 193 2.00 -3.00 -17.83
C LEU A 193 2.82 -2.51 -16.64
N PRO A 194 2.71 -1.22 -16.28
CA PRO A 194 3.40 -0.71 -15.10
C PRO A 194 2.92 -1.47 -13.86
N ALA A 195 3.85 -1.71 -12.93
CA ALA A 195 3.47 -2.22 -11.62
C ALA A 195 2.71 -1.14 -10.82
N ASN A 196 1.98 -1.57 -9.80
CA ASN A 196 1.31 -0.65 -8.87
C ASN A 196 2.32 0.24 -8.11
N ALA A 197 1.81 1.31 -7.51
CA ALA A 197 2.53 2.22 -6.63
C ALA A 197 3.38 1.46 -5.60
N SER A 198 4.70 1.59 -5.75
CA SER A 198 5.71 0.85 -5.00
C SER A 198 6.18 1.58 -3.75
N HIS A 199 5.91 2.88 -3.64
CA HIS A 199 6.39 3.73 -2.56
C HIS A 199 5.23 4.35 -1.78
N ILE A 200 5.44 4.47 -0.47
CA ILE A 200 4.75 5.45 0.38
C ILE A 200 5.66 6.67 0.43
N VAL A 201 5.07 7.86 0.38
CA VAL A 201 5.80 9.12 0.43
C VAL A 201 5.52 9.78 1.77
N GLY A 202 6.58 10.04 2.53
CA GLY A 202 6.52 10.72 3.82
C GLY A 202 7.31 12.01 3.84
N ILE A 203 6.99 12.90 4.76
CA ILE A 203 7.72 14.14 5.02
C ILE A 203 8.11 14.25 6.49
N GLY A 204 9.19 14.99 6.76
CA GLY A 204 9.56 15.51 8.06
C GLY A 204 9.82 17.00 7.97
N ALA A 205 9.19 17.76 8.85
CA ALA A 205 9.18 19.21 8.83
C ALA A 205 10.23 19.79 9.80
N PHE A 206 11.34 20.25 9.23
CA PHE A 206 12.31 21.08 9.94
C PHE A 206 11.82 22.53 9.96
N VAL A 207 11.16 22.92 11.05
CA VAL A 207 10.68 24.29 11.28
C VAL A 207 11.58 24.96 12.30
N MET A 208 12.21 26.08 11.94
CA MET A 208 13.12 26.81 12.82
C MET A 208 12.71 28.27 12.94
N ASN A 209 12.70 28.78 14.17
CA ASN A 209 12.42 30.20 14.43
C ASN A 209 13.70 31.06 14.44
N ASN A 210 13.54 32.38 14.56
CA ASN A 210 14.66 33.33 14.55
C ASN A 210 15.59 33.23 15.78
N LYS A 211 15.20 32.48 16.82
CA LYS A 211 16.02 32.20 18.02
C LYS A 211 16.86 30.93 17.87
N ARG A 212 16.87 30.30 16.68
CA ARG A 212 17.51 29.00 16.42
C ARG A 212 16.91 27.87 17.26
N GLU A 213 15.62 27.98 17.57
CA GLU A 213 14.85 26.90 18.16
C GLU A 213 14.06 26.17 17.06
N VAL A 214 13.96 24.85 17.20
CA VAL A 214 13.28 23.96 16.27
C VAL A 214 11.97 23.48 16.88
N LEU A 215 10.93 23.42 16.05
CA LEU A 215 9.65 22.86 16.43
C LEU A 215 9.77 21.33 16.46
N VAL A 216 9.46 20.74 17.61
CA VAL A 216 9.53 19.30 17.80
C VAL A 216 8.31 18.77 18.51
N VAL A 217 8.01 17.50 18.27
CA VAL A 217 6.89 16.78 18.87
C VAL A 217 7.35 15.48 19.51
N LYS A 218 6.55 15.02 20.48
CA LYS A 218 6.58 13.66 21.02
C LYS A 218 5.26 12.99 20.69
N GLU A 219 5.32 11.86 20.02
CA GLU A 219 4.14 11.05 19.74
C GLU A 219 3.55 10.50 21.04
N LYS A 220 2.23 10.38 21.07
CA LYS A 220 1.48 9.74 22.15
C LYS A 220 1.47 8.23 22.00
N HIS A 221 1.32 7.76 20.77
CA HIS A 221 1.33 6.35 20.39
C HIS A 221 2.20 6.16 19.15
N GLY A 222 2.97 5.07 19.12
CA GLY A 222 3.78 4.73 17.95
C GLY A 222 5.19 4.26 18.30
N TYR A 223 6.06 4.24 17.29
CA TYR A 223 7.44 3.78 17.40
C TYR A 223 8.25 4.55 18.44
N PHE A 224 7.97 5.84 18.64
CA PHE A 224 8.68 6.68 19.62
C PHE A 224 8.03 6.72 21.01
N GLU A 225 6.92 6.00 21.22
CA GLU A 225 6.29 5.91 22.52
C GLU A 225 7.29 5.35 23.56
N GLY A 226 7.50 6.11 24.64
CA GLY A 226 8.40 5.74 25.73
C GLY A 226 9.91 5.93 25.46
N LYS A 227 10.33 6.32 24.25
CA LYS A 227 11.76 6.52 23.90
C LYS A 227 12.32 7.89 24.31
N ASP A 228 11.48 8.74 24.90
CA ASP A 228 11.78 10.12 25.33
C ASP A 228 12.51 10.99 24.29
N ALA A 229 12.36 10.69 23.00
CA ALA A 229 12.99 11.41 21.91
C ALA A 229 12.03 12.45 21.31
N TRP A 230 12.53 13.67 21.11
CA TRP A 230 11.88 14.71 20.32
C TRP A 230 12.20 14.48 18.84
N LYS A 231 11.15 14.46 18.01
CA LYS A 231 11.27 14.35 16.55
C LYS A 231 10.65 15.59 15.88
N PHE A 232 10.94 15.77 14.60
CA PHE A 232 10.20 16.72 13.77
C PHE A 232 8.72 16.31 13.66
N PRO A 233 7.81 17.27 13.41
CA PRO A 233 6.51 16.94 12.85
C PRO A 233 6.69 16.15 11.55
N THR A 234 5.91 15.10 11.37
CA THR A 234 6.07 14.18 10.23
C THR A 234 4.72 13.70 9.76
N GLY A 235 4.61 13.24 8.53
CA GLY A 235 3.42 12.55 8.08
C GLY A 235 3.51 12.05 6.65
N VAL A 236 2.40 11.50 6.16
CA VAL A 236 2.32 10.87 4.84
C VAL A 236 1.71 11.85 3.85
N VAL A 237 2.25 11.89 2.64
CA VAL A 237 1.69 12.67 1.53
C VAL A 237 0.46 11.94 0.99
N ASN A 238 -0.68 12.63 0.98
CA ASN A 238 -1.92 12.06 0.47
C ASN A 238 -1.90 11.88 -1.06
N GLN A 239 -2.78 11.04 -1.58
CA GLN A 239 -2.93 10.86 -3.02
C GLN A 239 -3.30 12.20 -3.69
N GLY A 240 -2.47 12.64 -4.64
CA GLY A 240 -2.67 13.90 -5.35
C GLY A 240 -2.23 15.14 -4.58
N GLU A 241 -1.62 14.99 -3.40
CA GLU A 241 -1.07 16.08 -2.62
C GLU A 241 0.40 16.35 -2.97
N ASP A 242 0.78 17.63 -3.02
CA ASP A 242 2.18 18.03 -3.22
C ASP A 242 3.00 17.87 -1.94
N ILE A 243 4.30 17.57 -2.06
CA ILE A 243 5.22 17.39 -0.92
C ILE A 243 5.26 18.66 -0.04
N CYS A 244 5.34 19.84 -0.66
CA CYS A 244 5.34 21.13 0.06
C CYS A 244 4.02 21.37 0.82
N ALA A 245 2.88 21.03 0.20
CA ALA A 245 1.56 21.16 0.81
C ALA A 245 1.39 20.20 1.99
N ALA A 246 1.82 18.95 1.84
CA ALA A 246 1.81 17.96 2.92
C ALA A 246 2.66 18.43 4.11
N ALA A 247 3.85 18.98 3.86
CA ALA A 247 4.71 19.48 4.94
C ALA A 247 4.06 20.61 5.74
N ILE A 248 3.41 21.57 5.07
CA ILE A 248 2.66 22.66 5.73
C ILE A 248 1.47 22.10 6.52
N ARG A 249 0.71 21.18 5.92
CA ARG A 249 -0.46 20.56 6.54
C ARG A 249 -0.09 19.80 7.81
N GLU A 250 0.92 18.92 7.77
CA GLU A 250 1.29 18.10 8.94
C GLU A 250 1.76 18.97 10.11
N VAL A 251 2.51 20.04 9.86
CA VAL A 251 2.89 20.99 10.92
C VAL A 251 1.65 21.63 11.53
N LYS A 252 0.72 22.10 10.68
CA LYS A 252 -0.51 22.75 11.15
C LYS A 252 -1.40 21.80 11.95
N GLU A 253 -1.56 20.56 11.48
CA GLU A 253 -2.36 19.52 12.14
C GLU A 253 -1.76 19.16 13.50
N GLU A 254 -0.47 18.80 13.56
CA GLU A 254 0.15 18.31 14.80
C GLU A 254 0.37 19.40 15.87
N THR A 255 0.63 20.65 15.46
CA THR A 255 1.14 21.70 16.35
C THR A 255 0.36 23.02 16.32
N GLY A 256 -0.55 23.20 15.36
CA GLY A 256 -1.28 24.46 15.18
C GLY A 256 -0.48 25.60 14.54
N ILE A 257 0.82 25.41 14.28
CA ILE A 257 1.72 26.44 13.74
C ILE A 257 1.48 26.63 12.24
N ASP A 258 1.33 27.88 11.82
CA ASP A 258 1.28 28.27 10.42
C ASP A 258 2.71 28.40 9.89
N THR A 259 2.94 27.89 8.68
CA THR A 259 4.26 27.85 8.07
C THR A 259 4.20 28.16 6.58
N GLU A 260 5.34 28.58 6.03
CA GLU A 260 5.60 28.62 4.60
C GLU A 260 6.70 27.60 4.24
N PHE A 261 6.54 26.93 3.12
CA PHE A 261 7.53 25.97 2.62
C PHE A 261 8.73 26.70 2.01
N MET A 262 9.94 26.28 2.35
CA MET A 262 11.19 26.88 1.85
C MET A 262 11.88 25.99 0.81
N GLU A 263 12.25 24.78 1.22
CA GLU A 263 13.03 23.86 0.39
C GLU A 263 13.03 22.43 0.96
N ILE A 264 13.32 21.45 0.12
CA ILE A 264 13.70 20.09 0.55
C ILE A 264 15.19 20.10 0.86
N LEU A 265 15.59 19.70 2.07
CA LEU A 265 16.98 19.60 2.49
C LEU A 265 17.61 18.27 2.11
N ALA A 266 16.83 17.19 2.21
CA ALA A 266 17.28 15.85 1.93
C ALA A 266 16.09 14.93 1.61
N PHE A 267 16.36 13.80 1.00
CA PHE A 267 15.42 12.69 0.96
C PHE A 267 16.16 11.37 1.17
N SER A 268 15.42 10.36 1.63
CA SER A 268 15.94 9.02 1.83
C SER A 268 14.98 7.99 1.28
N GLN A 269 15.51 6.82 0.93
CA GLN A 269 14.73 5.68 0.48
C GLN A 269 15.02 4.49 1.38
N THR A 270 13.96 3.78 1.79
CA THR A 270 14.07 2.54 2.55
C THR A 270 13.14 1.49 1.95
N HIS A 271 13.60 0.24 1.82
CA HIS A 271 12.82 -0.83 1.18
C HIS A 271 12.11 -1.72 2.21
N GLN A 272 11.10 -2.46 1.73
CA GLN A 272 10.40 -3.52 2.49
C GLN A 272 9.87 -3.04 3.85
N GLN A 273 9.15 -1.92 3.82
CA GLN A 273 8.50 -1.32 4.97
C GLN A 273 7.04 -1.80 5.08
N PHE A 274 6.07 -0.88 5.07
CA PHE A 274 4.66 -1.19 5.25
C PHE A 274 4.11 -2.02 4.09
N LEU A 275 3.60 -3.22 4.39
CA LEU A 275 2.99 -4.17 3.44
C LEU A 275 3.87 -4.45 2.21
N GLY A 276 5.19 -4.50 2.39
CA GLY A 276 6.16 -4.77 1.31
C GLY A 276 6.45 -3.59 0.38
N LYS A 277 5.87 -2.40 0.63
CA LYS A 277 6.20 -1.17 -0.10
C LYS A 277 7.52 -0.58 0.37
N SER A 278 8.15 0.19 -0.50
CA SER A 278 9.28 1.05 -0.15
C SER A 278 8.78 2.39 0.40
N ASP A 279 9.67 3.13 1.02
CA ASP A 279 9.39 4.39 1.66
C ASP A 279 10.31 5.46 1.08
N LEU A 280 9.76 6.60 0.70
CA LEU A 280 10.48 7.76 0.20
C LEU A 280 10.19 8.93 1.14
N PHE A 281 11.18 9.32 1.94
CA PHE A 281 11.01 10.29 3.01
C PHE A 281 11.75 11.58 2.72
N PHE A 282 11.05 12.72 2.75
CA PHE A 282 11.58 14.05 2.45
C PHE A 282 11.73 14.90 3.71
N VAL A 283 12.93 15.43 3.96
CA VAL A 283 13.18 16.43 5.00
C VAL A 283 12.94 17.82 4.40
N CYS A 284 11.85 18.46 4.82
CA CYS A 284 11.42 19.76 4.32
C CYS A 284 11.76 20.85 5.34
N MET A 285 12.37 21.95 4.89
CA MET A 285 12.52 23.16 5.68
C MET A 285 11.30 24.06 5.50
N LEU A 286 10.78 24.55 6.62
CA LEU A 286 9.68 25.50 6.64
C LEU A 286 10.02 26.68 7.55
N GLN A 287 9.49 27.84 7.19
CA GLN A 287 9.60 29.05 7.99
C GLN A 287 8.29 29.23 8.78
N PRO A 288 8.33 29.42 10.11
CA PRO A 288 7.13 29.66 10.90
C PRO A 288 6.59 31.07 10.69
N LEU A 289 5.27 31.17 10.56
CA LEU A 289 4.49 32.41 10.48
C LEU A 289 3.77 32.72 11.79
N SER A 290 3.58 31.71 12.65
CA SER A 290 3.06 31.84 14.01
C SER A 290 3.92 31.02 15.00
N PHE A 291 3.75 31.24 16.31
CA PHE A 291 4.62 30.66 17.34
C PHE A 291 3.88 29.99 18.49
N ASP A 292 2.58 30.26 18.64
CA ASP A 292 1.74 29.71 19.71
C ASP A 292 1.32 28.27 19.36
N ILE A 293 1.89 27.31 20.10
CA ILE A 293 1.67 25.89 19.86
C ILE A 293 0.30 25.48 20.42
N THR A 294 -0.52 24.86 19.57
CA THR A 294 -1.74 24.16 19.94
C THR A 294 -1.65 22.73 19.43
N LYS A 295 -1.22 21.80 20.30
CA LYS A 295 -0.96 20.41 19.90
C LYS A 295 -2.25 19.63 19.62
N GLN A 296 -2.16 18.67 18.71
CA GLN A 296 -3.24 17.72 18.47
C GLN A 296 -3.29 16.64 19.56
N ASP A 297 -4.18 16.78 20.55
CA ASP A 297 -4.26 15.91 21.74
C ASP A 297 -4.49 14.41 21.47
N SER A 298 -5.03 14.07 20.30
CA SER A 298 -5.27 12.69 19.91
C SER A 298 -3.97 11.92 19.64
N GLU A 299 -2.93 12.60 19.17
CA GLU A 299 -1.74 11.98 18.57
C GLU A 299 -0.44 12.49 19.18
N ILE A 300 -0.40 13.75 19.62
CA ILE A 300 0.80 14.41 20.12
C ILE A 300 0.74 14.51 21.64
N LYS A 301 1.70 13.86 22.30
CA LYS A 301 1.89 13.91 23.74
C LYS A 301 2.37 15.29 24.18
N ALA A 302 3.36 15.84 23.48
CA ALA A 302 3.92 17.15 23.73
C ALA A 302 4.48 17.76 22.45
N ALA A 303 4.46 19.08 22.36
CA ALA A 303 5.07 19.85 21.28
C ALA A 303 5.74 21.09 21.89
N GLN A 304 6.95 21.43 21.45
CA GLN A 304 7.69 22.58 21.97
C GLN A 304 8.74 23.07 20.97
N TRP A 305 9.24 24.28 21.24
CA TRP A 305 10.45 24.81 20.62
C TRP A 305 11.66 24.41 21.46
N ILE A 306 12.68 23.78 20.87
CA ILE A 306 13.96 23.49 21.56
C ILE A 306 15.15 24.05 20.77
N PRO A 307 16.25 24.47 21.41
CA PRO A 307 17.46 24.86 20.68
C PRO A 307 17.92 23.78 19.70
N ILE A 308 18.33 24.15 18.49
CA ILE A 308 18.84 23.20 17.49
C ILE A 308 19.99 22.34 18.02
N ASP A 309 20.88 22.95 18.81
CA ASP A 309 22.00 22.24 19.44
C ASP A 309 21.50 21.19 20.44
N GLU A 310 20.40 21.42 21.15
CA GLU A 310 19.77 20.42 22.01
C GLU A 310 19.18 19.27 21.18
N TYR A 311 18.44 19.58 20.11
CA TYR A 311 17.87 18.58 19.21
C TYR A 311 18.94 17.64 18.63
N VAL A 312 20.04 18.20 18.11
CA VAL A 312 21.13 17.44 17.50
C VAL A 312 21.84 16.56 18.52
N ASN A 313 21.95 17.01 19.77
CA ASN A 313 22.65 16.30 20.83
C ASN A 313 21.80 15.25 21.57
N GLN A 314 20.52 15.10 21.22
CA GLN A 314 19.68 14.02 21.75
C GLN A 314 20.34 12.66 21.55
N THR A 315 20.34 11.82 22.60
CA THR A 315 20.93 10.47 22.58
C THR A 315 20.45 9.67 21.36
N TYR A 316 19.14 9.70 21.08
CA TYR A 316 18.57 8.98 19.94
C TYR A 316 19.20 9.40 18.61
N ASN A 317 19.34 10.70 18.37
CA ASN A 317 19.91 11.24 17.13
C ASN A 317 21.39 10.88 16.97
N ARG A 318 22.14 10.75 18.07
CA ARG A 318 23.56 10.39 18.05
C ARG A 318 23.79 8.88 17.87
N GLU A 319 22.89 8.06 18.36
CA GLU A 319 23.02 6.60 18.30
C GLU A 319 22.53 6.00 16.97
N HIS A 320 21.67 6.72 16.23
CA HIS A 320 21.04 6.22 15.01
C HIS A 320 21.52 7.00 13.79
N LYS A 321 22.43 6.40 12.99
CA LYS A 321 23.08 7.08 11.85
C LYS A 321 22.15 7.86 10.91
N PRO A 322 20.98 7.35 10.49
CA PRO A 322 20.08 8.13 9.63
C PRO A 322 19.62 9.44 10.29
N PHE A 323 19.34 9.42 11.59
CA PHE A 323 18.97 10.60 12.36
C PHE A 323 20.15 11.54 12.56
N GLU A 324 21.33 10.98 12.81
CA GLU A 324 22.57 11.73 12.96
C GLU A 324 22.85 12.59 11.70
N TYR A 325 22.72 12.00 10.51
CA TYR A 325 22.92 12.72 9.25
C TYR A 325 21.87 13.80 9.02
N VAL A 326 20.58 13.50 9.25
CA VAL A 326 19.51 14.49 9.13
C VAL A 326 19.71 15.65 10.11
N ALA A 327 20.04 15.35 11.37
CA ALA A 327 20.34 16.36 12.39
C ALA A 327 21.54 17.24 11.99
N LYS A 328 22.61 16.65 11.45
CA LYS A 328 23.77 17.38 10.92
C LYS A 328 23.39 18.30 9.75
N ILE A 329 22.59 17.82 8.80
CA ILE A 329 22.10 18.65 7.68
C ILE A 329 21.31 19.85 8.21
N CYS A 330 20.39 19.62 9.14
CA CYS A 330 19.59 20.69 9.76
C CYS A 330 20.48 21.71 10.51
N LEU A 331 21.48 21.22 11.25
CA LEU A 331 22.45 22.07 11.94
C LEU A 331 23.27 22.92 10.96
N THR A 332 23.80 22.29 9.91
CA THR A 332 24.56 22.98 8.86
C THR A 332 23.69 24.03 8.18
N LYS A 333 22.42 23.73 7.88
CA LYS A 333 21.46 24.71 7.35
C LYS A 333 21.21 25.87 8.32
N SER A 334 21.20 25.62 9.62
CA SER A 334 21.02 26.68 10.63
C SER A 334 22.22 27.61 10.81
N GLN A 335 23.42 27.20 10.37
CA GLN A 335 24.69 27.90 10.60
C GLN A 335 25.32 28.46 9.33
N SER A 336 24.99 27.89 8.17
CA SER A 336 25.68 28.14 6.90
C SER A 336 24.70 28.11 5.73
N ASN A 337 25.18 28.50 4.54
CA ASN A 337 24.37 28.48 3.33
C ASN A 337 24.29 27.06 2.73
N TYR A 338 23.67 26.12 3.45
CA TYR A 338 23.27 24.84 2.86
C TYR A 338 22.16 25.09 1.84
N GLY A 339 22.41 24.76 0.56
CA GLY A 339 21.42 24.91 -0.51
C GLY A 339 20.56 23.66 -0.63
N GLY A 340 19.26 23.78 -0.34
CA GLY A 340 18.28 22.73 -0.59
C GLY A 340 17.66 22.84 -1.98
N PHE A 341 16.53 22.15 -2.16
CA PHE A 341 15.76 22.10 -3.39
C PHE A 341 14.48 22.92 -3.22
N SER A 342 14.44 24.11 -3.80
CA SER A 342 13.26 24.98 -3.78
C SER A 342 12.19 24.48 -4.75
N ALA A 343 10.93 24.67 -4.40
CA ALA A 343 9.80 24.32 -5.27
C ALA A 343 9.49 25.48 -6.23
N VAL A 344 9.49 25.21 -7.54
CA VAL A 344 9.15 26.21 -8.57
C VAL A 344 8.02 25.68 -9.42
N HIS A 345 6.97 26.48 -9.59
CA HIS A 345 5.89 26.17 -10.51
C HIS A 345 6.40 26.20 -11.94
N THR A 346 6.09 25.14 -12.69
CA THR A 346 6.33 25.06 -14.12
C THR A 346 5.02 24.85 -14.85
N LEU A 347 4.98 25.09 -16.16
CA LEU A 347 3.80 24.85 -16.99
C LEU A 347 4.11 23.76 -18.02
N THR A 348 3.34 22.67 -17.99
CA THR A 348 3.43 21.64 -19.02
C THR A 348 2.69 22.06 -20.29
N SER A 349 3.04 21.46 -21.43
CA SER A 349 2.30 21.63 -22.69
C SER A 349 0.82 21.22 -22.60
N SER A 350 0.45 20.44 -21.58
CA SER A 350 -0.93 20.03 -21.30
C SER A 350 -1.70 20.99 -20.37
N GLY A 351 -1.10 22.12 -19.97
CA GLY A 351 -1.71 23.12 -19.08
C GLY A 351 -1.63 22.77 -17.58
N LYS A 352 -1.06 21.61 -17.21
CA LYS A 352 -0.81 21.25 -15.81
C LYS A 352 0.33 22.07 -15.23
N GLN A 353 0.25 22.36 -13.92
CA GLN A 353 1.21 23.18 -13.18
C GLN A 353 1.99 22.38 -12.13
N PRO A 354 2.95 21.52 -12.52
CA PRO A 354 3.72 20.76 -11.55
C PRO A 354 4.78 21.62 -10.85
N TYR A 355 5.16 21.20 -9.65
CA TYR A 355 6.37 21.68 -8.99
C TYR A 355 7.61 20.96 -9.52
N LEU A 356 8.63 21.74 -9.89
CA LEU A 356 9.99 21.26 -10.05
C LEU A 356 10.78 21.62 -8.78
N TYR A 357 11.41 20.63 -8.16
CA TYR A 357 12.28 20.82 -7.00
C TYR A 357 13.73 20.79 -7.46
N PHE A 358 14.46 21.88 -7.30
CA PHE A 358 15.88 21.97 -7.69
C PHE A 358 16.63 23.00 -6.85
N ASN A 359 17.96 22.87 -6.81
CA ASN A 359 18.80 23.88 -6.19
C ASN A 359 18.84 25.13 -7.08
N GLY A 360 18.10 26.16 -6.67
CA GLY A 360 18.04 27.43 -7.39
C GLY A 360 19.21 28.37 -7.09
N GLN A 361 20.09 28.05 -6.13
CA GLN A 361 21.22 28.93 -5.78
C GLN A 361 22.22 29.05 -6.93
N ASP A 362 22.39 27.98 -7.72
CA ASP A 362 23.30 27.94 -8.87
C ASP A 362 22.74 28.67 -10.11
N PHE A 363 21.46 29.08 -10.08
CA PHE A 363 20.77 29.75 -11.18
C PHE A 363 20.46 31.23 -10.90
N LYS A 364 20.94 31.79 -9.79
CA LYS A 364 20.89 33.23 -9.55
C LYS A 364 21.96 33.91 -10.43
N PRO A 365 21.59 34.88 -11.28
CA PRO A 365 22.51 35.53 -12.23
C PRO A 365 23.62 36.33 -11.56
#